data_AF-A0A3P6AUR3-F1
#
_entry.id   AF-A0A3P6AUR3-F1
#
_cell.length_a   1.000
_cell.length_b   1.000
_cell.length_c   1.000
_cell.angle_alpha   90.00
_cell.angle_beta   90.00
_cell.angle_gamma   90.00
#
_symmetry.space_group_name_H-M   'P 1'
#
loop_
_entity.id
_entity.type
_entity.pdbx_description
1 polymer ?
#
loop_
_entity_poly.entity_id
_entity_poly.type
_entity_poly.pdbx_seq_one_letter_code
_entity_poly.pdbx_strand_id
1 'polypeptide(L)'
;MGKNNTTILIIAMVLTTAMIMEEAKSYPICNTDTNDLQKCSPAVTGNSPPAPGPDCCAVAKSADLECLCPYLSLSGIDPSKIKSVLASCGVGNPSCLSW
;
A
#
# COMPACT_ATOMS: atom_id res chain seq x y z
N MET A 1 -54.58 -11.18 21.48
CA MET A 1 -53.23 -10.69 21.85
C MET A 1 -52.20 -11.58 21.16
N GLY A 2 -51.89 -11.33 19.88
CA GLY A 2 -51.01 -12.19 19.08
C GLY A 2 -50.13 -11.30 18.22
N LYS A 3 -49.17 -10.63 18.87
CA LYS A 3 -48.49 -9.48 18.32
C LYS A 3 -47.00 -9.82 18.16
N ASN A 4 -46.52 -9.60 16.94
CA ASN A 4 -45.21 -9.03 16.64
C ASN A 4 -43.92 -9.78 17.06
N ASN A 5 -43.90 -11.10 17.19
CA ASN A 5 -42.70 -11.84 17.58
C ASN A 5 -41.93 -12.46 16.40
N THR A 6 -42.59 -12.85 15.31
CA THR A 6 -41.91 -13.51 14.17
C THR A 6 -41.16 -12.52 13.26
N THR A 7 -41.74 -11.35 12.98
CA THR A 7 -41.12 -10.34 12.09
C THR A 7 -39.88 -9.70 12.70
N ILE A 8 -39.84 -9.53 14.03
CA ILE A 8 -38.69 -8.95 14.75
C ILE A 8 -37.48 -9.91 14.68
N LEU A 9 -37.72 -11.22 14.73
CA LEU A 9 -36.65 -12.23 14.69
C LEU A 9 -35.94 -12.26 13.33
N ILE A 10 -36.65 -12.01 12.23
CA ILE A 10 -36.07 -12.02 10.88
C ILE A 10 -35.22 -10.77 10.62
N ILE A 11 -35.63 -9.61 11.13
CA ILE A 11 -34.87 -8.35 10.98
C ILE A 11 -33.56 -8.39 11.78
N ALA A 12 -33.54 -9.11 12.91
CA ALA A 12 -32.35 -9.25 13.75
C ALA A 12 -31.25 -10.13 13.13
N MET A 13 -31.59 -11.09 12.25
CA MET A 13 -30.61 -12.00 11.63
C MET A 13 -29.83 -11.39 10.45
N VAL A 14 -30.31 -10.30 9.85
CA VAL A 14 -29.66 -9.68 8.67
C VAL A 14 -28.58 -8.66 9.04
N LEU A 15 -28.49 -8.25 10.31
CA LEU A 15 -27.62 -7.15 10.75
C LEU A 15 -26.22 -7.56 11.24
N THR A 16 -25.87 -8.86 11.25
CA THR A 16 -24.60 -9.33 11.85
C THR A 16 -23.45 -9.55 10.88
N THR A 17 -23.58 -9.19 9.60
CA THR A 17 -22.47 -9.32 8.62
C THR A 17 -21.59 -8.09 8.52
N ALA A 18 -21.92 -7.02 9.25
CA ALA A 18 -21.06 -5.86 9.30
C ALA A 18 -19.85 -6.14 10.23
N MET A 19 -18.68 -5.76 9.75
CA MET A 19 -17.49 -5.45 10.55
C MET A 19 -16.57 -6.63 10.90
N ILE A 20 -16.02 -7.29 9.87
CA ILE A 20 -14.65 -7.81 9.98
C ILE A 20 -13.90 -7.34 8.73
N MET A 21 -13.71 -6.02 8.60
CA MET A 21 -12.54 -5.54 7.88
C MET A 21 -11.40 -5.74 8.87
N GLU A 22 -10.75 -6.89 8.78
CA GLU A 22 -9.49 -7.08 9.49
C GLU A 22 -8.52 -6.09 8.85
N GLU A 23 -8.29 -4.97 9.53
CA GLU A 23 -7.27 -3.99 9.18
C GLU A 23 -5.98 -4.81 8.98
N ALA A 24 -5.55 -4.98 7.74
CA ALA A 24 -4.34 -5.72 7.45
C ALA A 24 -3.23 -5.07 8.26
N LYS A 25 -2.72 -5.78 9.28
CA LYS A 25 -1.71 -5.22 10.19
C LYS A 25 -0.50 -4.87 9.35
N SER A 26 -0.35 -3.58 9.04
CA SER A 26 0.86 -3.04 8.43
C SER A 26 2.00 -3.29 9.42
N TYR A 27 3.02 -4.02 8.96
CA TYR A 27 4.23 -4.20 9.73
C TYR A 27 5.25 -3.20 9.19
N PRO A 28 5.80 -2.29 10.00
CA PRO A 28 6.80 -1.36 9.52
C PRO A 28 8.05 -2.13 9.11
N ILE A 29 8.42 -2.01 7.85
CA ILE A 29 9.69 -2.51 7.31
C ILE A 29 10.56 -1.29 7.12
N CYS A 30 11.77 -1.30 7.70
CA CYS A 30 12.69 -0.16 7.57
C CYS A 30 12.06 1.17 7.99
N ASN A 31 11.33 1.13 9.12
CA ASN A 31 10.59 2.29 9.65
C ASN A 31 9.56 2.90 8.66
N THR A 32 9.13 2.11 7.67
CA THR A 32 8.14 2.49 6.66
C THR A 32 7.02 1.47 6.65
N ASP A 33 5.78 1.94 6.78
CA ASP A 33 4.61 1.07 6.70
C ASP A 33 4.49 0.43 5.32
N THR A 34 4.23 -0.88 5.28
CA THR A 34 4.10 -1.59 4.00
C THR A 34 2.89 -1.09 3.21
N ASN A 35 1.83 -0.69 3.90
CA ASN A 35 0.66 -0.08 3.27
C ASN A 35 0.98 1.28 2.64
N ASP A 36 1.95 2.02 3.19
CA ASP A 36 2.43 3.26 2.60
C ASP A 36 3.22 3.01 1.30
N LEU A 37 4.03 1.96 1.24
CA LEU A 37 4.72 1.58 0.01
C LEU A 37 3.75 1.23 -1.13
N GLN A 38 2.56 0.69 -0.82
CA GLN A 38 1.54 0.39 -1.83
C GLN A 38 1.03 1.64 -2.56
N LYS A 39 1.14 2.83 -1.95
CA LYS A 39 0.79 4.10 -2.61
C LYS A 39 1.64 4.36 -3.86
N CYS A 40 2.83 3.76 -3.95
CA CYS A 40 3.71 3.85 -5.11
C CYS A 40 3.49 2.76 -6.16
N SER A 41 2.70 1.72 -5.87
CA SER A 41 2.48 0.59 -6.79
C SER A 41 2.02 1.02 -8.19
N PRO A 42 1.08 1.96 -8.37
CA PRO A 42 0.65 2.39 -9.70
C PRO A 42 1.80 2.94 -10.56
N ALA A 43 2.77 3.61 -9.94
CA ALA A 43 3.88 4.26 -10.64
C ALA A 43 5.03 3.30 -10.99
N VAL A 44 4.99 2.05 -10.50
CA VAL A 44 6.04 1.04 -10.74
C VAL A 44 5.52 -0.22 -11.43
N THR A 45 4.21 -0.35 -11.60
CA THR A 45 3.55 -1.51 -12.23
C THR A 45 2.97 -1.13 -13.61
N GLY A 46 2.86 -2.11 -14.51
CA GLY A 46 2.31 -1.94 -15.87
C GLY A 46 3.33 -1.46 -16.90
N ASN A 47 2.93 -1.42 -18.18
CA ASN A 47 3.83 -1.09 -19.30
C ASN A 47 4.13 0.40 -19.42
N SER A 48 3.14 1.24 -19.12
CA SER A 48 3.27 2.70 -19.12
C SER A 48 2.70 3.22 -17.81
N PRO A 49 3.49 3.16 -16.71
CA PRO A 49 3.02 3.62 -15.42
C PRO A 49 2.77 5.14 -15.45
N PRO A 50 1.70 5.64 -14.82
CA PRO A 50 1.50 7.07 -14.63
C PRO A 50 2.60 7.68 -13.75
N ALA A 51 2.68 9.01 -13.76
CA ALA A 51 3.53 9.74 -12.83
C ALA A 51 3.13 9.46 -11.37
N PRO A 52 4.09 9.46 -10.42
CA PRO A 52 3.79 9.22 -9.01
C PRO A 52 2.90 10.34 -8.45
N GLY A 53 1.89 9.95 -7.68
CA GLY A 53 1.06 10.89 -6.93
C GLY A 53 1.80 11.52 -5.75
N PRO A 54 1.23 12.59 -5.15
CA PRO A 54 1.84 13.29 -4.02
C PRO A 54 2.06 12.37 -2.81
N ASP A 55 1.14 11.45 -2.55
CA ASP A 55 1.26 10.48 -1.45
C ASP A 55 2.41 9.51 -1.65
N CYS A 56 2.63 9.03 -2.88
CA CYS A 56 3.80 8.20 -3.19
C CYS A 56 5.10 9.00 -2.99
N CYS A 57 5.15 10.25 -3.46
CA CYS A 57 6.34 11.08 -3.25
C CYS A 57 6.59 11.42 -1.78
N ALA A 58 5.55 11.54 -0.95
CA ALA A 58 5.71 11.70 0.48
C ALA A 58 6.40 10.47 1.09
N VAL A 59 5.94 9.26 0.72
CA VAL A 59 6.54 8.00 1.16
C VAL A 59 7.97 7.86 0.66
N ALA A 60 8.24 8.14 -0.61
CA ALA A 60 9.57 8.05 -1.18
C ALA A 60 10.58 8.98 -0.47
N LYS A 61 10.13 10.13 0.05
CA LYS A 61 10.95 11.09 0.79
C LYS A 61 11.18 10.70 2.24
N SER A 62 10.24 9.99 2.87
CA SER A 62 10.34 9.59 4.27
C SER A 62 10.91 8.19 4.47
N ALA A 63 10.84 7.33 3.45
CA ALA A 63 11.27 5.94 3.54
C ALA A 63 12.79 5.80 3.62
N ASP A 64 13.24 4.82 4.39
CA ASP A 64 14.64 4.41 4.42
C ASP A 64 14.94 3.50 3.20
N LEU A 65 15.26 4.14 2.08
CA LEU A 65 15.50 3.46 0.80
C LEU A 65 16.71 2.52 0.83
N GLU A 66 17.74 2.83 1.63
CA GLU A 66 18.90 1.95 1.82
C GLU A 66 18.48 0.66 2.53
N CYS A 67 17.72 0.77 3.62
CA CYS A 67 17.21 -0.40 4.32
C CYS A 67 16.22 -1.20 3.45
N LEU A 68 15.44 -0.54 2.59
CA LEU A 68 14.49 -1.20 1.70
C LEU A 68 15.15 -1.97 0.54
N CYS A 69 16.43 -1.76 0.26
CA CYS A 69 17.16 -2.45 -0.81
C CYS A 69 16.90 -3.96 -0.95
N PRO A 70 17.06 -4.80 0.10
CA PRO A 70 16.76 -6.23 0.02
C PRO A 70 15.32 -6.50 -0.44
N TYR A 71 14.36 -5.68 -0.04
CA TYR A 71 12.95 -5.83 -0.45
C TYR A 71 12.73 -5.37 -1.89
N LEU A 72 13.34 -4.26 -2.31
CA LEU A 72 13.27 -3.77 -3.68
C LEU A 72 13.86 -4.80 -4.65
N SER A 73 15.00 -5.39 -4.32
CA SER A 73 15.64 -6.45 -5.13
C SER A 73 14.79 -7.72 -5.22
N LEU A 74 14.04 -8.08 -4.17
CA LEU A 74 13.18 -9.27 -4.14
C LEU A 74 11.77 -9.02 -4.71
N SER A 75 11.36 -7.76 -4.87
CA SER A 75 10.00 -7.39 -5.32
C SER A 75 9.67 -7.80 -6.76
N GLY A 76 10.69 -8.09 -7.58
CA GLY A 76 10.53 -8.33 -9.01
C GLY A 76 10.14 -7.08 -9.82
N ILE A 77 10.13 -5.91 -9.20
CA ILE A 77 9.88 -4.63 -9.87
C ILE A 77 11.14 -4.23 -10.65
N ASP A 78 10.94 -3.73 -11.88
CA ASP A 78 12.02 -3.21 -12.70
C ASP A 78 12.74 -2.05 -11.98
N PRO A 79 14.06 -2.17 -11.72
CA PRO A 79 14.86 -1.12 -11.08
C PRO A 79 14.71 0.25 -11.74
N SER A 80 14.58 0.30 -13.07
CA SER A 80 14.45 1.53 -13.85
C SER A 80 13.17 2.28 -13.53
N LYS A 81 12.08 1.56 -13.22
CA LYS A 81 10.81 2.18 -12.79
C LYS A 81 10.93 2.79 -11.41
N ILE A 82 11.59 2.09 -10.48
CA ILE A 82 11.86 2.61 -9.13
C ILE A 82 12.72 3.89 -9.24
N LYS A 83 13.82 3.85 -10.00
CA LYS A 83 14.67 5.03 -10.25
C LYS A 83 13.87 6.20 -10.85
N SER A 84 12.94 5.91 -11.78
CA SER A 84 12.10 6.93 -12.41
C SER A 84 11.14 7.60 -11.41
N VAL A 85 10.54 6.82 -10.50
CA VAL A 85 9.70 7.35 -9.42
C VAL A 85 10.52 8.22 -8.48
N LEU A 86 11.68 7.74 -8.02
CA LEU A 86 12.56 8.50 -7.13
C LEU A 86 12.99 9.82 -7.76
N ALA A 87 13.45 9.79 -9.02
CA ALA A 87 13.82 10.98 -9.77
C ALA A 87 12.65 11.97 -9.91
N SER A 88 11.45 11.49 -10.25
CA SER A 88 10.24 12.32 -10.37
C SER A 88 9.83 12.96 -9.03
N CYS A 89 10.10 12.29 -7.92
CA CYS A 89 9.84 12.81 -6.57
C CYS A 89 11.00 13.67 -6.02
N GLY A 90 12.12 13.82 -6.74
CA GLY A 90 13.30 14.56 -6.32
C GLY A 90 14.09 13.86 -5.20
N VAL A 91 14.06 12.53 -5.18
CA VAL A 91 14.74 11.69 -4.18
C VAL A 91 15.94 10.99 -4.84
N GLY A 92 17.05 10.89 -4.11
CA GLY A 92 18.24 10.17 -4.56
C GLY A 92 18.00 8.66 -4.64
N ASN A 93 18.73 7.98 -5.53
CA ASN A 93 18.68 6.53 -5.60
C ASN A 93 19.48 5.91 -4.44
N PRO A 94 18.99 4.80 -3.86
CA PRO A 94 19.79 4.00 -2.95
C PRO A 94 20.95 3.29 -3.67
N SER A 95 21.92 2.84 -2.91
CA SER A 95 23.14 2.15 -3.35
C SER A 95 22.83 0.92 -4.21
N CYS A 96 21.80 0.15 -3.86
CA CYS A 96 21.35 -1.02 -4.63
C CYS A 96 20.77 -0.70 -6.02
N LEU A 97 20.46 0.58 -6.31
CA LEU A 97 19.96 1.04 -7.60
C LEU A 97 21.03 1.84 -8.38
N SER A 98 22.30 1.75 -8.01
CA SER A 98 23.39 2.55 -8.61
C SER A 98 24.07 1.92 -9.83
N TRP A 99 23.57 0.78 -10.34
CA TRP A 99 24.09 0.10 -11.54
C TRP A 99 23.28 0.37 -12.81
#